data_AF-A0A7Y4VNR6-F1
#
_entry.id   AF-A0A7Y4VNR6-F1
#
_cell.length_a   1.000
_cell.length_b   1.000
_cell.length_c   1.000
_cell.angle_alpha   90.00
_cell.angle_beta   90.00
_cell.angle_gamma   90.00
#
_symmetry.space_group_name_H-M   'P 1'
#
loop_
_entity.id
_entity.type
_entity.pdbx_description
1 polymer ?
#
loop_
_entity_poly.entity_id
_entity_poly.type
_entity_poly.pdbx_seq_one_letter_code
_entity_poly.pdbx_strand_id
1 'polypeptide(L)' 'MKKKAAKRRVRKPAEEFDFRGGVRGKYAERYKQGTNVILLEPDVARWFPDSASVNEALRACALILQSRSQKRVNGKSRNS' A
#
# COMPACT_ATOMS: atom_id res chain seq x y z
N MET A 1 57.03 -21.55 15.02
CA MET A 1 56.46 -20.73 13.91
C MET A 1 55.89 -21.72 12.90
N LYS A 2 54.66 -21.69 12.35
CA LYS A 2 53.84 -20.62 11.75
C LYS A 2 52.37 -21.09 11.73
N LYS A 3 51.38 -20.22 12.04
CA LYS A 3 49.94 -20.49 11.83
C LYS A 3 49.57 -20.14 10.37
N LYS A 4 48.89 -21.04 9.65
CA LYS A 4 48.36 -20.77 8.30
C LYS A 4 47.09 -19.92 8.42
N ALA A 5 47.14 -18.69 7.91
CA ALA A 5 45.99 -17.79 7.88
C ALA A 5 44.96 -18.25 6.84
N ALA A 6 43.72 -18.42 7.28
CA ALA A 6 42.58 -18.75 6.42
C ALA A 6 42.27 -17.57 5.48
N LYS A 7 42.20 -17.85 4.18
CA LYS A 7 41.93 -16.87 3.13
C LYS A 7 40.49 -16.35 3.27
N ARG A 8 40.33 -15.14 3.80
CA ARG A 8 39.05 -14.41 3.87
C ARG A 8 38.45 -14.32 2.45
N ARG A 9 37.28 -14.94 2.23
CA ARG A 9 36.48 -14.73 1.01
C ARG A 9 35.92 -13.31 1.07
N VAL A 10 36.56 -12.38 0.37
CA VAL A 10 36.06 -11.01 0.22
C VAL A 10 34.73 -11.10 -0.52
N ARG A 11 33.63 -10.74 0.15
CA ARG A 11 32.34 -10.55 -0.52
C ARG A 11 32.52 -9.40 -1.51
N LYS A 12 32.31 -9.67 -2.80
CA LYS A 12 32.32 -8.62 -3.83
C LYS A 12 31.27 -7.57 -3.45
N PRO A 13 31.58 -6.27 -3.52
CA PRO A 13 30.56 -5.23 -3.37
C PRO A 13 29.45 -5.46 -4.40
N ALA A 14 28.20 -5.20 -4.01
CA ALA A 14 27.11 -5.15 -4.98
C ALA A 14 27.49 -4.13 -6.05
N GLU A 15 27.36 -4.52 -7.32
CA GLU A 15 27.74 -3.70 -8.47
C GLU A 15 27.19 -2.28 -8.29
N GLU A 16 28.09 -1.30 -8.38
CA GLU A 16 27.74 0.11 -8.22
C GLU A 16 26.72 0.47 -9.29
N PHE A 17 25.51 0.81 -8.85
CA PHE A 17 24.43 1.17 -9.76
C PHE A 17 24.64 2.60 -10.25
N ASP A 18 24.77 2.77 -11.57
CA ASP A 18 24.98 4.08 -12.17
C ASP A 18 23.66 4.85 -12.32
N PHE A 19 23.43 5.81 -11.41
CA PHE A 19 22.24 6.66 -11.40
C PHE A 19 22.36 7.92 -12.28
N ARG A 20 23.46 8.11 -13.03
CA ARG A 20 23.69 9.33 -13.83
C ARG A 20 22.63 9.60 -14.90
N GLY A 21 21.84 8.59 -15.29
CA GLY A 21 20.71 8.70 -16.21
C GLY A 21 19.32 8.76 -15.56
N GLY A 22 19.24 8.98 -14.25
CA GLY A 22 17.97 9.00 -13.50
C GLY A 22 17.06 10.15 -13.92
N VAL A 23 15.98 9.86 -14.65
CA VAL A 23 14.97 10.85 -15.02
C VAL A 23 13.97 11.01 -13.86
N ARG A 24 13.91 12.21 -13.26
CA ARG A 24 12.94 12.53 -12.21
C ARG A 24 11.53 12.36 -12.77
N GLY A 25 10.74 11.50 -12.14
CA GLY A 25 9.37 11.24 -12.56
C GLY A 25 9.21 10.31 -13.77
N LYS A 26 10.23 9.54 -14.18
CA LYS A 26 10.17 8.56 -15.28
C LYS A 26 8.94 7.63 -15.23
N TYR A 27 8.46 7.33 -14.02
CA TYR A 27 7.28 6.52 -13.77
C TYR A 27 6.15 7.29 -13.06
N ALA A 28 6.33 8.57 -12.74
CA ALA A 28 5.35 9.35 -11.98
C ALA A 28 3.99 9.40 -12.69
N GLU A 29 3.99 9.53 -14.02
CA GLU A 29 2.75 9.51 -14.81
C GLU A 29 2.03 8.14 -14.78
N ARG A 30 2.79 7.03 -14.73
CA ARG A 30 2.18 5.68 -14.57
C ARG A 30 1.56 5.49 -13.19
N TYR A 31 2.07 6.17 -12.17
CA TYR A 31 1.51 6.15 -10.81
C TYR A 31 0.32 7.11 -10.64
N LYS A 32 0.31 8.25 -11.35
CA LYS A 32 -0.80 9.22 -11.32
C LYS A 32 -2.10 8.68 -11.92
N GLN A 33 -2.01 7.70 -12.82
CA GLN A 33 -3.17 7.18 -13.55
C GLN A 33 -4.05 6.19 -12.77
N GLY A 34 -3.80 5.87 -11.49
CA GLY A 34 -4.67 4.86 -10.88
C GLY A 34 -4.58 4.56 -9.39
N THR A 35 -4.02 5.40 -8.52
CA THR A 35 -4.10 5.12 -7.08
C THR A 35 -4.11 6.39 -6.24
N ASN A 36 -5.18 6.59 -5.47
CA ASN A 36 -5.17 7.53 -4.36
C ASN A 36 -4.42 6.88 -3.19
N VAL A 37 -3.27 7.42 -2.82
CA VAL A 37 -2.47 6.91 -1.69
C VAL A 37 -2.94 7.60 -0.42
N ILE A 38 -3.48 6.82 0.51
CA ILE A 38 -3.97 7.30 1.79
C ILE A 38 -3.07 6.72 2.88
N LEU A 39 -2.50 7.58 3.71
CA LEU A 39 -1.74 7.18 4.88
C LEU A 39 -2.73 6.82 6.00
N LEU A 40 -2.57 5.64 6.59
CA LEU A 40 -3.28 5.26 7.80
C LEU A 40 -2.50 5.72 9.02
N GLU A 41 -3.22 6.17 10.05
CA GLU A 41 -2.63 6.41 11.36
C GLU A 41 -2.05 5.09 11.94
N PRO A 42 -0.96 5.14 12.73
CA PRO A 42 -0.28 3.93 13.22
C PRO A 42 -1.17 3.00 14.04
N ASP A 43 -2.09 3.56 14.81
CA ASP A 43 -3.04 2.83 15.65
C ASP A 43 -4.14 2.13 14.85
N VAL A 44 -4.41 2.59 13.62
CA VAL A 44 -5.29 1.95 12.65
C VAL A 44 -4.52 0.90 11.85
N ALA A 45 -3.34 1.26 11.35
CA ALA A 45 -2.49 0.40 10.52
C ALA A 45 -2.13 -0.92 11.21
N ARG A 46 -1.95 -0.92 12.54
CA ARG A 46 -1.65 -2.13 13.32
C ARG A 46 -2.69 -3.25 13.21
N TRP A 47 -3.93 -2.92 12.82
CA TRP A 47 -5.02 -3.90 12.67
C TRP A 47 -5.08 -4.53 11.28
N PHE A 48 -4.41 -3.95 10.29
CA PHE A 48 -4.51 -4.37 8.90
C PHE A 48 -3.14 -4.83 8.38
N PRO A 49 -2.97 -6.11 8.01
CA PRO A 49 -1.68 -6.62 7.53
C PRO A 49 -1.30 -6.07 6.14
N ASP A 50 -2.29 -5.71 5.32
CA ASP A 50 -2.09 -5.22 3.95
C ASP A 50 -3.23 -4.33 3.45
N SER A 51 -3.05 -3.73 2.27
CA SER A 51 -4.05 -2.88 1.61
C SER A 51 -5.30 -3.65 1.15
N ALA A 52 -5.22 -4.96 0.92
CA ALA A 52 -6.38 -5.75 0.52
C ALA A 52 -7.39 -5.83 1.67
N SER A 53 -6.92 -6.12 2.88
CA SER A 53 -7.74 -6.17 4.10
C SER A 53 -8.41 -4.84 4.44
N VAL A 54 -7.71 -3.71 4.26
CA VAL A 54 -8.28 -2.36 4.43
C VAL A 54 -9.41 -2.12 3.43
N ASN A 55 -9.17 -2.42 2.16
CA ASN A 55 -10.14 -2.18 1.09
C ASN A 55 -11.37 -3.06 1.25
N GLU A 56 -11.22 -4.31 1.70
CA GLU A 56 -12.34 -5.19 1.99
C GLU A 56 -13.23 -4.64 3.12
N ALA A 57 -12.62 -4.21 4.23
CA ALA A 57 -13.34 -3.61 5.35
C ALA A 57 -14.12 -2.36 4.92
N LEU A 58 -13.48 -1.45 4.15
CA LEU A 58 -14.13 -0.24 3.66
C LEU A 58 -15.30 -0.54 2.71
N ARG A 59 -15.18 -1.56 1.85
CA ARG A 59 -16.28 -2.01 0.98
C ARG A 59 -17.45 -2.56 1.79
N ALA A 60 -17.18 -3.39 2.80
CA ALA A 60 -18.22 -3.90 3.69
C ALA A 60 -18.95 -2.75 4.40
N CYS A 61 -18.22 -1.75 4.91
CA CYS A 61 -18.80 -0.54 5.49
C CYS A 61 -19.67 0.21 4.46
N ALA A 62 -19.20 0.38 3.22
CA ALA A 62 -19.96 1.04 2.16
C ALA A 62 -21.29 0.33 1.87
N LEU A 63 -21.32 -1.01 1.83
CA LEU A 63 -22.55 -1.79 1.63
C LEU A 63 -23.56 -1.57 2.76
N ILE A 64 -23.09 -1.55 4.01
CA ILE A 64 -23.96 -1.28 5.17
C ILE A 64 -24.54 0.13 5.08
N LEU A 65 -23.73 1.13 4.74
CA LEU A 65 -24.16 2.52 4.60
C LEU A 65 -25.17 2.68 3.46
N GLN A 66 -24.94 2.03 2.30
CA GLN A 66 -25.87 2.03 1.18
C GLN A 66 -27.22 1.41 1.55
N SER A 67 -27.23 0.24 2.21
CA SER A 67 -28.47 -0.41 2.63
C SER A 67 -29.30 0.45 3.59
N ARG A 68 -28.63 1.19 4.49
CA ARG A 68 -29.27 2.15 5.39
C ARG A 68 -29.86 3.34 4.64
N SER A 69 -29.17 3.85 3.62
CA SER A 69 -29.67 4.93 2.77
C SER A 69 -30.94 4.52 2.01
N GLN A 70 -30.94 3.34 1.40
CA GLN A 70 -32.08 2.81 0.64
C GLN A 70 -33.33 2.60 1.50
N LYS A 71 -33.19 2.08 2.73
CA LYS A 71 -34.32 1.96 3.66
C LYS A 71 -34.97 3.31 4.01
N ARG A 72 -34.20 4.39 4.09
CA ARG A 72 -34.72 5.74 4.38
C ARG A 72 -35.52 6.31 3.22
N VAL A 73 -35.12 6.03 1.98
CA VAL A 73 -35.87 6.44 0.78
C VAL A 73 -37.19 5.68 0.68
N ASN A 74 -37.16 4.36 0.85
CA ASN A 74 -38.37 3.52 0.73
C ASN A 74 -39.37 3.73 1.89
N GLY A 75 -38.91 4.12 3.08
CA GLY A 75 -39.79 4.48 4.19
C GLY A 75 -40.56 5.78 3.98
N LYS A 76 -40.01 6.71 3.18
CA LYS A 76 -40.64 8.02 2.92
C LYS A 76 -41.75 7.95 1.87
N SER A 77 -41.68 6.98 0.95
CA SER A 77 -42.71 6.76 -0.10
C SER A 77 -43.95 6.01 0.40
N ARG A 78 -43.91 5.37 1.57
CA ARG A 78 -45.06 4.60 2.11
C ARG A 78 -45.99 5.41 3.01
N ASN A 79 -45.59 6.62 3.41
CA ASN A 79 -46.36 7.49 4.29
C ASN A 79 -46.80 8.81 3.62
N SER A 80 -46.85 8.87 2.28
CA SER A 80 -47.46 9.99 1.53
C SER A 80 -48.67 9.53 0.75
#